data_AF-A0A969LDE9-F1
#
_entry.id   AF-A0A969LDE9-F1
#
_cell.length_a   1.000
_cell.length_b   1.000
_cell.length_c   1.000
_cell.angle_alpha   90.00
_cell.angle_beta   90.00
_cell.angle_gamma   90.00
#
_symmetry.space_group_name_H-M   'P 1'
#
loop_
_entity.id
_entity.type
_entity.pdbx_description
1 polymer ?
#
loop_
_entity_poly.entity_id
_entity_poly.type
_entity_poly.pdbx_seq_one_letter_code
_entity_poly.pdbx_strand_id
1 'polypeptide(L)'
;MRPGEGSAGLVQAFEAAGASCVIAALWVMADHPATVTLIDTLYARVLAANGTAAALCLAQRDLKRLGAPPWVWGALVAYGDPSPLAWPQARAAKVN
;
A
#
# COMPACT_ATOMS: atom_id res chain seq x y z
N MET A 1 1.28 28.53 -0.78
CA MET A 1 0.82 27.20 -0.33
C MET A 1 0.01 26.60 -1.46
N ARG A 2 0.55 25.63 -2.19
CA ARG A 2 -0.18 25.00 -3.30
C ARG A 2 -1.06 23.86 -2.73
N PRO A 3 -2.35 23.77 -3.06
CA PRO A 3 -3.18 22.65 -2.64
C PRO A 3 -2.63 21.37 -3.30
N GLY A 4 -1.94 20.54 -2.53
CA GLY A 4 -1.26 19.33 -3.04
C GLY A 4 -0.06 18.87 -2.21
N GLU A 5 0.49 19.73 -1.35
CA GLU A 5 1.66 19.39 -0.50
C GLU A 5 1.32 18.65 0.79
N GLY A 6 0.04 18.54 1.15
CA GLY A 6 -0.38 17.94 2.44
C GLY A 6 0.00 16.46 2.58
N SER A 7 -0.20 15.64 1.53
CA SER A 7 0.16 14.23 1.53
C SER A 7 1.65 14.01 1.26
N ALA A 8 2.27 14.85 0.43
CA ALA A 8 3.70 14.81 0.18
C ALA A 8 4.51 15.03 1.48
N GLY A 9 4.10 15.99 2.31
CA GLY A 9 4.73 16.21 3.61
C GLY A 9 4.56 15.04 4.59
N LEU A 10 3.41 14.36 4.54
CA LEU A 10 3.15 13.20 5.41
C LEU A 10 3.97 11.96 4.98
N VAL A 11 4.00 11.66 3.69
CA VAL A 11 4.82 10.56 3.14
C VAL A 11 6.30 10.82 3.46
N GLN A 12 6.79 12.03 3.22
CA GLN A 12 8.17 12.41 3.54
C GLN A 12 8.49 12.30 5.02
N ALA A 13 7.55 12.64 5.91
CA ALA A 13 7.75 12.48 7.35
C ALA A 13 7.91 11.00 7.75
N PHE A 14 7.13 10.10 7.14
CA PHE A 14 7.26 8.65 7.39
C PHE A 14 8.55 8.07 6.80
N GLU A 15 8.94 8.51 5.60
CA GLU A 15 10.24 8.13 5.02
C GLU A 15 11.41 8.63 5.89
N ALA A 16 11.36 9.88 6.35
CA ALA A 16 12.36 10.44 7.27
C ALA A 16 12.42 9.72 8.63
N ALA A 17 11.29 9.16 9.09
CA ALA A 17 11.21 8.32 10.29
C ALA A 17 11.76 6.90 10.06
N GLY A 18 12.18 6.54 8.84
CA GLY A 18 12.77 5.24 8.52
C GLY A 18 11.78 4.20 8.00
N ALA A 19 10.57 4.58 7.59
CA ALA A 19 9.66 3.65 6.93
C ALA A 19 10.25 3.22 5.57
N SER A 20 10.44 1.91 5.38
CA SER A 20 10.93 1.37 4.10
C SER A 20 9.94 1.55 2.97
N CYS A 21 8.63 1.49 3.26
CA CYS A 21 7.58 1.71 2.28
C CYS A 21 6.35 2.34 2.94
N VAL A 22 5.71 3.28 2.25
CA VAL A 22 4.50 3.98 2.70
C VAL A 22 3.42 3.83 1.65
N ILE A 23 2.24 3.35 2.03
CA ILE A 23 1.05 3.36 1.16
C ILE A 23 0.17 4.52 1.60
N ALA A 24 -0.14 5.42 0.66
CA ALA A 24 -0.99 6.58 0.93
C ALA A 24 -2.16 6.66 -0.06
N ALA A 25 -3.28 7.17 0.42
CA ALA A 25 -4.44 7.48 -0.40
C ALA A 25 -4.31 8.89 -1.00
N LEU A 26 -4.55 9.02 -2.31
CA LEU A 26 -4.55 10.28 -3.03
C LEU A 26 -5.78 11.15 -2.70
N TRP A 27 -6.89 10.51 -2.34
CA TRP A 27 -8.14 11.14 -1.93
C TRP A 27 -8.79 10.34 -0.81
N VAL A 28 -9.80 10.93 -0.16
CA VAL A 28 -10.60 10.24 0.85
C VAL A 28 -11.34 9.08 0.18
N MET A 29 -11.11 7.86 0.68
CA MET A 29 -11.83 6.69 0.19
C MET A 29 -13.22 6.65 0.82
N ALA A 30 -14.25 6.52 -0.01
CA ALA A 30 -15.62 6.28 0.48
C ALA A 30 -15.78 4.83 0.95
N ASP A 31 -16.72 4.63 1.88
CA ASP A 31 -17.16 3.32 2.36
C ASP A 31 -17.94 2.58 1.27
N HIS A 32 -17.19 2.01 0.33
CA HIS A 32 -17.70 1.20 -0.76
C HIS A 32 -17.23 -0.25 -0.57
N PRO A 33 -18.06 -1.28 -0.87
CA PRO A 33 -17.66 -2.68 -0.69
C PRO A 33 -16.34 -3.04 -1.38
N ALA A 34 -16.11 -2.49 -2.58
CA ALA A 34 -14.85 -2.68 -3.29
C ALA A 34 -13.64 -2.04 -2.59
N THR A 35 -13.81 -0.97 -1.81
CA THR A 35 -12.71 -0.41 -0.99
C THR A 35 -12.24 -1.45 0.04
N VAL A 36 -13.18 -2.13 0.71
CA VAL A 36 -12.86 -3.20 1.67
C VAL A 36 -12.13 -4.33 0.96
N THR A 37 -12.63 -4.78 -0.20
CA THR A 37 -11.96 -5.81 -1.00
C THR A 37 -10.54 -5.42 -1.42
N LEU A 38 -10.30 -4.15 -1.76
CA LEU A 38 -8.96 -3.64 -2.11
C LEU A 38 -8.00 -3.79 -0.93
N ILE A 39 -8.41 -3.32 0.24
CA ILE A 39 -7.59 -3.30 1.46
C ILE A 39 -7.33 -4.71 1.96
N ASP A 40 -8.34 -5.58 2.01
CA ASP A 40 -8.19 -6.98 2.42
C ASP A 40 -7.23 -7.73 1.50
N THR A 41 -7.39 -7.57 0.19
CA THR A 41 -6.54 -8.23 -0.81
C THR A 41 -5.11 -7.71 -0.75
N LEU A 42 -4.93 -6.40 -0.54
CA LEU A 42 -3.61 -5.79 -0.34
C LEU A 42 -2.91 -6.41 0.88
N TYR A 43 -3.54 -6.40 2.04
CA TYR A 43 -2.94 -6.94 3.27
C TYR A 43 -2.65 -8.43 3.18
N ALA A 44 -3.57 -9.22 2.63
CA ALA A 44 -3.35 -10.64 2.40
C ALA A 44 -2.10 -10.91 1.55
N ARG A 45 -1.87 -10.10 0.50
CA ARG A 45 -0.71 -10.23 -0.38
C ARG A 45 0.59 -9.76 0.25
N VAL A 46 0.55 -8.68 1.05
CA VAL A 46 1.71 -8.21 1.82
C VAL A 46 2.14 -9.27 2.83
N LEU A 47 1.20 -9.89 3.54
CA LEU A 47 1.47 -10.98 4.50
C LEU A 47 2.02 -12.23 3.82
N ALA A 48 1.65 -12.48 2.56
CA ALA A 48 2.21 -13.56 1.74
C ALA A 48 3.63 -13.29 1.22
N ALA A 49 4.38 -12.36 1.83
CA ALA A 49 5.74 -11.96 1.48
C ALA A 49 5.91 -11.42 0.04
N ASN A 50 4.84 -10.90 -0.57
CA ASN A 50 4.99 -10.14 -1.80
C ASN A 50 5.56 -8.75 -1.50
N GLY A 51 6.36 -8.22 -2.43
CA GLY A 51 6.79 -6.83 -2.40
C GLY A 51 5.60 -5.89 -2.25
N THR A 52 5.70 -4.88 -1.39
CA THR A 52 4.57 -4.01 -1.01
C THR A 52 3.94 -3.35 -2.25
N ALA A 53 4.76 -2.90 -3.20
CA ALA A 53 4.29 -2.34 -4.47
C ALA A 53 3.64 -3.40 -5.38
N ALA A 54 4.17 -4.63 -5.40
CA ALA A 54 3.62 -5.73 -6.19
C ALA A 54 2.26 -6.19 -5.63
N ALA A 55 2.14 -6.28 -4.30
CA ALA A 55 0.90 -6.60 -3.62
C ALA A 55 -0.21 -5.59 -3.97
N LEU A 56 0.10 -4.29 -3.91
CA LEU A 56 -0.83 -3.23 -4.30
C LEU A 56 -1.22 -3.31 -5.78
N CYS A 57 -0.24 -3.44 -6.68
CA CYS A 57 -0.50 -3.54 -8.11
C CYS A 57 -1.42 -4.73 -8.45
N LEU A 58 -1.20 -5.89 -7.82
CA LEU A 58 -2.04 -7.07 -8.02
C LEU A 58 -3.46 -6.84 -7.49
N ALA A 59 -3.62 -6.27 -6.30
CA ALA A 59 -4.94 -5.95 -5.75
C ALA A 59 -5.72 -4.95 -6.64
N GLN A 60 -5.06 -3.89 -7.12
CA GLN A 60 -5.65 -2.93 -8.04
C GLN A 60 -6.08 -3.58 -9.36
N ARG A 61 -5.26 -4.48 -9.90
CA ARG A 61 -5.58 -5.22 -11.14
C ARG A 61 -6.76 -6.16 -10.96
N ASP A 62 -6.85 -6.85 -9.83
CA ASP A 62 -7.97 -7.75 -9.55
C ASP A 62 -9.28 -6.96 -9.48
N LEU A 63 -9.31 -5.82 -8.77
CA LEU A 63 -10.49 -4.94 -8.74
C LEU A 63 -10.84 -4.36 -10.10
N LYS A 64 -9.84 -3.95 -10.88
CA LYS A 64 -10.04 -3.47 -12.25
C LYS A 64 -10.68 -4.56 -13.12
N ARG A 65 -10.27 -5.83 -12.99
CA ARG A 65 -10.88 -6.95 -13.72
C ARG A 65 -12.31 -7.24 -13.25
N LEU A 66 -12.61 -7.00 -11.98
CA LEU A 66 -13.96 -7.14 -11.41
C LEU A 66 -14.89 -5.97 -11.78
N GLY A 67 -14.42 -4.99 -12.57
CA GLY A 67 -15.23 -3.84 -12.97
C GLY A 67 -15.44 -2.80 -11.87
N ALA A 68 -14.61 -2.82 -10.82
CA ALA A 68 -14.67 -1.81 -9.77
C ALA A 68 -14.38 -0.42 -10.35
N PRO A 69 -15.05 0.63 -9.83
CA PRO A 69 -14.90 1.97 -10.39
C PRO A 69 -13.47 2.50 -10.17
N PRO A 70 -12.90 3.26 -11.13
CA PRO A 70 -11.52 3.77 -11.06
C PRO A 70 -11.18 4.57 -9.80
N TRP A 71 -12.15 5.29 -9.24
CA TRP A 71 -11.95 6.07 -8.01
C TRP A 71 -11.76 5.18 -6.76
N VAL A 72 -12.07 3.88 -6.82
CA VAL A 72 -11.78 2.93 -5.73
C VAL A 72 -10.39 2.36 -5.87
N TRP A 73 -10.08 1.68 -6.98
CA TRP A 73 -8.78 0.98 -7.10
C TRP A 73 -7.62 1.94 -7.37
N GLY A 74 -7.87 3.11 -7.95
CA GLY A 74 -6.85 4.12 -8.24
C GLY A 74 -6.46 5.00 -7.04
N ALA A 75 -7.11 4.83 -5.88
CA ALA A 75 -6.93 5.73 -4.74
C ALA A 75 -5.57 5.58 -4.05
N LEU A 76 -4.97 4.39 -4.09
CA LEU A 76 -3.76 4.08 -3.31
C LEU A 76 -2.48 4.12 -4.17
N VAL A 77 -1.42 4.69 -3.60
CA VAL A 77 -0.08 4.74 -4.17
C VAL A 77 0.93 4.27 -3.13
N ALA A 78 1.93 3.51 -3.57
CA ALA A 78 3.06 3.10 -2.74
C ALA A 78 4.29 4.00 -3.01
N TYR A 79 4.97 4.39 -1.94
CA TYR A 79 6.20 5.19 -1.91
C TYR A 79 7.30 4.40 -1.20
N GLY A 80 8.57 4.64 -1.54
CA GLY A 80 9.72 3.94 -0.96
C GLY A 80 10.12 2.65 -1.67
N ASP A 81 10.70 1.72 -0.93
CA ASP A 81 11.26 0.45 -1.42
C ASP A 81 10.14 -0.56 -1.77
N PRO A 82 10.09 -1.07 -3.03
CA PRO A 82 9.10 -2.05 -3.44
C PRO A 82 9.34 -3.46 -2.87
N SER A 83 10.46 -3.71 -2.20
CA SER A 83 10.84 -5.01 -1.66
C SER A 83 9.84 -5.54 -0.63
N PRO A 84 9.73 -6.87 -0.44
CA PRO A 84 8.91 -7.44 0.62
C PRO A 84 9.30 -6.88 1.98
N LEU A 85 8.31 -6.63 2.84
CA LEU A 85 8.59 -6.21 4.21
C LEU A 85 9.43 -7.29 4.90
N ALA A 86 10.66 -6.92 5.27
CA ALA A 86 11.52 -7.74 6.11
C ALA A 86 10.93 -7.75 7.52
N TRP A 87 9.99 -8.65 7.75
CA TRP A 87 9.36 -8.79 9.05
C TRP A 87 10.44 -9.10 10.10
N PRO A 88 10.55 -8.35 11.22
CA PRO A 88 11.62 -8.54 12.20
C PRO A 88 11.73 -9.97 12.73
N GLN A 89 10.62 -10.71 12.74
CA GLN A 89 10.57 -12.11 13.17
C GLN A 89 11.30 -13.06 12.20
N ALA A 90 11.48 -12.68 10.92
CA ALA A 90 12.22 -13.45 9.93
C ALA A 90 13.75 -13.38 10.15
N ARG A 91 14.26 -12.38 10.89
CA ARG A 91 15.68 -12.29 11.28
C ARG A 91 16.02 -13.16 12.50
N ALA A 92 15.03 -13.61 13.27
CA ALA A 92 15.25 -14.39 14.49
C ALA A 92 15.34 -15.92 14.22
N ALA A 93 14.98 -16.40 13.03
CA ALA A 93 14.91 -17.83 12.71
C ALA A 93 16.17 -18.40 12.03
N LYS A 94 17.31 -17.68 12.03
CA LYS A 94 18.60 -18.17 11.51
C LYS A 94 19.74 -18.12 12.52
N VAL A 95 19.48 -18.57 13.75
CA VAL A 95 20.50 -19.05 14.68
C VAL A 95 19.96 -20.30 15.37
N ASN A 96 20.15 -21.46 14.74
CA ASN A 96 20.54 -22.73 15.35
C ASN A 96 20.75 -23.78 14.26
#